data_AF-A0A7X8XEQ4-F1
#
_entry.id   AF-A0A7X8XEQ4-F1
#
_cell.length_a   1.000
_cell.length_b   1.000
_cell.length_c   1.000
_cell.angle_alpha   90.00
_cell.angle_beta   90.00
_cell.angle_gamma   90.00
#
_symmetry.space_group_name_H-M   'P 1'
#
loop_
_entity.id
_entity.type
_entity.pdbx_description
1 polymer ?
#
loop_
_entity_poly.entity_id
_entity_poly.type
_entity_poly.pdbx_seq_one_letter_code
_entity_poly.pdbx_strand_id
1 'polypeptide(L)'
;RPWGESVWNGKPAGVISLSQGGIGGFGANHHLRQTLACLNVPVMAQPEAYLGRIQESFEENQNSLKPDTREFLANFLRQFAVWVTRNQS
;
A
#
# COMPACT_ATOMS: atom_id res chain seq x y z
N ARG A 1 19.88 -13.66 -2.58
CA ARG A 1 19.63 -13.30 -3.99
C ARG A 1 20.98 -12.98 -4.61
N PRO A 2 21.39 -13.64 -5.70
CA PRO A 2 22.60 -13.23 -6.44
C PRO A 2 22.50 -11.75 -6.79
N TRP A 3 23.59 -11.01 -6.59
CA TRP A 3 23.66 -9.59 -6.95
C TRP A 3 23.29 -9.43 -8.43
N GLY A 4 22.38 -8.50 -8.75
CA GLY A 4 21.95 -8.22 -10.12
C GLY A 4 20.69 -8.95 -10.62
N GLU A 5 20.25 -10.04 -9.98
CA GLU A 5 19.08 -10.83 -10.43
C GLU A 5 17.79 -10.50 -9.65
N SER A 6 17.62 -9.22 -9.32
CA SER A 6 16.46 -8.81 -8.54
C SER A 6 15.18 -8.71 -9.36
N VAL A 7 14.26 -9.69 -9.26
CA VAL A 7 12.88 -9.59 -9.82
C VAL A 7 12.07 -8.38 -9.32
N TRP A 8 12.57 -7.68 -8.30
CA TRP A 8 11.97 -6.48 -7.73
C TRP A 8 12.58 -5.20 -8.32
N ASN A 9 13.75 -5.29 -8.97
CA ASN A 9 14.46 -4.14 -9.51
C ASN A 9 13.58 -3.37 -10.50
N GLY A 10 13.39 -2.07 -10.25
CA GLY A 10 12.59 -1.18 -11.09
C GLY A 10 11.08 -1.43 -11.04
N LYS A 11 10.59 -2.46 -10.33
CA LYS A 11 9.17 -2.80 -10.32
C LYS A 11 8.41 -1.82 -9.42
N PRO A 12 7.45 -1.02 -9.93
CA PRO A 12 6.70 -0.09 -9.10
C PRO A 12 5.83 -0.81 -8.07
N ALA A 13 5.69 -0.20 -6.89
CA ALA A 13 4.92 -0.75 -5.78
C ALA A 13 4.10 0.31 -5.04
N GLY A 14 3.05 -0.15 -4.35
CA GLY A 14 2.26 0.63 -3.40
C GLY A 14 2.11 -0.17 -2.12
N VAL A 15 2.11 0.49 -0.96
CA VAL A 15 2.03 -0.15 0.35
C VAL A 15 0.80 0.34 1.10
N ILE A 16 -0.07 -0.60 1.46
CA ILE A 16 -1.22 -0.39 2.33
C ILE A 16 -0.96 -1.18 3.62
N SER A 17 -1.26 -0.60 4.77
CA SER A 17 -1.21 -1.31 6.06
C SER A 17 -2.52 -1.16 6.81
N LEU A 18 -2.82 -2.14 7.66
CA LEU A 18 -4.02 -2.17 8.48
C LEU A 18 -3.73 -2.71 9.88
N SER A 19 -4.54 -2.29 10.85
CA SER A 19 -4.47 -2.79 12.23
C SER A 19 -5.80 -2.55 12.95
N GLN A 20 -6.05 -3.34 13.99
CA GLN A 20 -7.12 -3.05 14.96
C GLN A 20 -6.82 -1.77 15.76
N GLY A 21 -5.54 -1.42 15.94
CA GLY A 21 -5.12 -0.17 16.57
C GLY A 21 -5.30 1.05 15.65
N GLY A 22 -5.50 2.23 16.23
CA GLY A 22 -5.82 3.46 15.48
C GLY A 22 -4.73 3.95 14.51
N ILE A 23 -3.47 3.54 14.71
CA ILE A 23 -2.33 3.96 13.87
C ILE A 23 -2.26 3.18 12.54
N GLY A 24 -3.05 2.11 12.36
CA GLY A 24 -3.17 1.43 11.06
C GLY A 24 -1.87 0.84 10.53
N GLY A 25 -0.94 0.45 11.42
CA GLY A 25 0.32 -0.20 11.04
C GLY A 25 1.40 0.73 10.47
N PHE A 26 1.33 2.04 10.72
CA PHE A 26 2.32 3.05 10.29
C PHE A 26 3.78 2.58 10.35
N GLY A 27 4.24 2.08 11.51
CA GLY A 27 5.63 1.66 11.68
C GLY A 27 6.05 0.51 10.75
N ALA A 28 5.18 -0.48 10.57
CA ALA A 28 5.43 -1.59 9.64
C ALA A 28 5.43 -1.11 8.18
N ASN A 29 4.57 -0.16 7.84
CA ASN A 29 4.50 0.43 6.50
C ASN A 29 5.82 1.11 6.13
N HIS A 30 6.36 1.99 7.00
CA HIS A 30 7.62 2.67 6.74
C HIS A 30 8.82 1.73 6.74
N HIS A 31 8.86 0.75 7.65
CA HIS A 31 9.92 -0.24 7.64
C HIS A 31 9.94 -1.07 6.34
N LEU A 32 8.78 -1.46 5.84
CA LEU A 32 8.68 -2.15 4.54
C LEU A 32 9.17 -1.26 3.39
N ARG A 33 8.76 0.01 3.36
CA ARG A 33 9.24 0.99 2.35
C ARG A 33 10.75 1.14 2.37
N GLN A 34 11.36 1.22 3.56
CA GLN A 34 12.81 1.27 3.70
C GLN A 34 13.49 0.02 3.13
N THR A 35 12.91 -1.17 3.37
CA THR A 35 13.43 -2.43 2.81
C THR A 35 13.33 -2.46 1.28
N LEU A 36 12.23 -1.95 0.72
CA LEU A 36 12.00 -1.90 -0.73
C LEU A 36 12.98 -0.96 -1.45
N ALA A 37 13.46 0.09 -0.78
CA ALA A 37 14.48 0.98 -1.34
C ALA A 37 15.78 0.23 -1.66
N CYS A 38 16.22 -0.68 -0.78
CA CYS A 38 17.41 -1.52 -1.03
C CYS A 38 17.25 -2.46 -2.24
N LEU A 39 16.00 -2.72 -2.68
CA LEU A 39 15.69 -3.57 -3.83
C LEU A 39 15.47 -2.76 -5.12
N ASN A 40 15.70 -1.45 -5.10
CA ASN A 40 15.42 -0.51 -6.19
C ASN A 40 13.95 -0.56 -6.67
N VAL A 41 13.02 -0.65 -5.73
CA VAL A 41 11.57 -0.63 -5.99
C VAL A 41 11.07 0.82 -5.90
N PRO A 42 10.57 1.44 -6.97
CA PRO A 42 9.93 2.76 -6.88
C PRO A 42 8.56 2.65 -6.20
N VAL A 43 8.53 2.90 -4.88
CA VAL A 43 7.31 2.86 -4.08
C VAL A 43 6.58 4.21 -4.17
N MET A 44 5.27 4.18 -4.46
CA MET A 44 4.41 5.36 -4.49
C MET A 44 4.43 6.09 -3.13
N ALA A 45 4.82 7.36 -3.13
CA ALA A 45 4.91 8.17 -1.90
C ALA A 45 3.54 8.62 -1.39
N GLN A 46 2.62 9.01 -2.29
CA GLN A 46 1.29 9.51 -1.95
C GLN A 46 0.23 8.99 -2.94
N PRO A 47 -1.02 8.78 -2.51
CA PRO A 47 -1.50 8.86 -1.12
C PRO A 47 -0.93 7.74 -0.24
N GLU A 48 -0.68 8.01 1.03
CA GLU A 48 -0.41 6.97 2.03
C GLU A 48 -1.71 6.26 2.46
N ALA A 49 -1.62 4.96 2.79
CA ALA A 49 -2.78 4.15 3.12
C ALA A 49 -2.61 3.36 4.43
N TYR A 50 -3.24 3.90 5.48
CA TYR A 50 -3.29 3.33 6.83
C TYR A 50 -4.75 3.09 7.23
N LEU A 51 -5.13 1.82 7.41
CA LEU A 51 -6.45 1.45 7.90
C LEU A 51 -6.37 1.12 9.38
N GLY A 52 -6.56 2.13 10.23
CA GLY A 52 -6.72 1.95 11.66
C GLY A 52 -8.11 1.46 12.01
N ARG A 53 -8.25 0.81 13.18
CA ARG A 53 -9.53 0.24 13.65
C ARG A 53 -10.23 -0.57 12.55
N ILE A 54 -9.49 -1.46 11.88
CA ILE A 54 -9.93 -2.16 10.66
C ILE A 54 -11.34 -2.79 10.74
N GLN A 55 -11.78 -3.21 11.93
CA GLN A 55 -13.14 -3.69 12.17
C GLN A 55 -14.24 -2.67 11.80
N GLU A 56 -13.96 -1.37 11.93
CA GLU A 56 -14.89 -0.28 11.58
C GLU A 56 -14.98 -0.03 10.07
N SER A 57 -14.07 -0.60 9.28
CA SER A 57 -14.07 -0.50 7.82
C SER A 57 -15.07 -1.42 7.12
N PHE A 58 -15.68 -2.36 7.85
CA PHE A 58 -16.66 -3.31 7.34
C PHE A 58 -18.09 -2.91 7.72
N GLU A 59 -19.05 -3.30 6.89
CA GLU A 59 -20.48 -3.23 7.19
C GLU A 59 -20.83 -4.09 8.42
N GLU A 60 -22.01 -3.88 9.00
CA GLU A 60 -22.47 -4.61 10.19
C GLU A 60 -22.50 -6.14 9.98
N ASN A 61 -22.81 -6.59 8.76
CA ASN A 61 -22.81 -8.00 8.40
C ASN A 61 -21.42 -8.58 8.11
N GLN A 62 -20.36 -7.75 8.20
CA GLN A 62 -18.95 -8.07 7.93
C GLN A 62 -18.67 -8.69 6.55
N ASN A 63 -19.63 -8.66 5.62
CA ASN A 63 -19.50 -9.27 4.31
C ASN A 63 -18.97 -8.30 3.25
N SER A 64 -18.93 -7.00 3.55
CA SER A 64 -18.45 -5.97 2.64
C SER A 64 -17.80 -4.80 3.37
N LEU A 65 -16.94 -4.08 2.66
CA LEU A 65 -16.39 -2.80 3.11
C LEU A 65 -17.47 -1.72 3.08
N LYS A 66 -17.44 -0.83 4.07
CA LYS A 66 -18.22 0.42 4.08
C LYS A 66 -17.90 1.26 2.84
N PRO A 67 -18.85 2.10 2.35
CA PRO A 67 -18.67 2.91 1.16
C PRO A 67 -17.41 3.79 1.23
N ASP A 68 -17.16 4.45 2.36
CA ASP A 68 -16.01 5.34 2.53
C ASP A 68 -14.68 4.60 2.45
N THR A 69 -14.58 3.40 3.04
CA THR A 69 -13.35 2.58 2.93
C THR A 69 -13.15 2.11 1.50
N ARG A 70 -14.23 1.71 0.82
CA ARG A 70 -14.18 1.30 -0.58
C ARG A 70 -13.72 2.47 -1.46
N GLU A 71 -14.25 3.66 -1.25
CA GLU A 71 -13.85 4.86 -2.00
C GLU A 71 -12.38 5.23 -1.75
N PHE A 72 -11.95 5.19 -0.49
CA PHE A 72 -10.56 5.43 -0.11
C PHE A 72 -9.60 4.47 -0.84
N LEU A 73 -9.89 3.17 -0.80
CA LEU A 73 -9.08 2.16 -1.49
C LEU A 73 -9.15 2.30 -3.01
N ALA A 74 -10.31 2.63 -3.57
CA ALA A 74 -10.47 2.89 -4.99
C ALA A 74 -9.64 4.12 -5.43
N ASN A 75 -9.59 5.17 -4.62
CA ASN A 75 -8.73 6.32 -4.87
C ASN A 75 -7.24 5.94 -4.83
N PHE A 76 -6.81 5.18 -3.82
CA PHE A 76 -5.45 4.67 -3.74
C PHE A 76 -5.07 3.85 -4.98
N LEU A 77 -5.92 2.92 -5.40
CA LEU A 77 -5.69 2.08 -6.58
C LEU A 77 -5.64 2.89 -7.88
N ARG A 78 -6.48 3.92 -8.03
CA ARG A 78 -6.40 4.86 -9.16
C ARG A 78 -5.06 5.57 -9.22
N GLN A 79 -4.61 6.12 -8.09
CA GLN A 79 -3.31 6.80 -8.01
C GLN A 79 -2.15 5.81 -8.23
N PHE A 80 -2.27 4.58 -7.73
CA PHE A 80 -1.29 3.53 -7.95
C PHE A 80 -1.21 3.12 -9.42
N ALA A 81 -2.34 3.02 -10.12
CA ALA A 81 -2.34 2.75 -11.56
C ALA A 81 -1.57 3.84 -12.34
N VAL A 82 -1.80 5.11 -12.02
CA VAL A 82 -1.03 6.23 -12.59
C VAL A 82 0.45 6.14 -12.24
N TRP A 83 0.78 5.79 -10.99
CA TRP A 83 2.17 5.60 -10.55
C TRP A 83 2.88 4.50 -11.33
N VAL A 84 2.21 3.35 -11.49
CA VAL A 84 2.72 2.22 -12.26
C VAL A 84 3.02 2.65 -13.70
N THR A 85 2.08 3.31 -14.39
CA THR A 85 2.31 3.77 -15.77
C THR A 85 3.49 4.74 -15.89
N ARG A 86 3.70 5.61 -14.89
CA ARG A 86 4.84 6.57 -14.88
C ARG A 86 6.19 5.92 -14.60
N ASN A 87 6.20 4.75 -13.98
CA ASN A 87 7.41 4.03 -13.55
C ASN A 87 7.56 2.67 -14.26
N GLN A 88 6.76 2.40 -15.30
CA GLN A 88 7.00 1.29 -16.21
C GLN A 88 8.16 1.67 -17.12
N SER A 89 9.24 0.89 -17.04
CA SER A 89 10.38 0.93 -17.97
C SER A 89 10.23 -0.17 -19.01
#